data_AF-A0A7W0LKD3-F1
#
_entry.id   AF-A0A7W0LKD3-F1
#
_cell.length_a   1.000
_cell.length_b   1.000
_cell.length_c   1.000
_cell.angle_alpha   90.00
_cell.angle_beta   90.00
_cell.angle_gamma   90.00
#
_symmetry.space_group_name_H-M   'P 1'
#
loop_
_entity.id
_entity.type
_entity.pdbx_description
1 polymer ?
#
loop_
_entity_poly.entity_id
_entity_poly.type
_entity_poly.pdbx_seq_one_letter_code
_entity_poly.pdbx_strand_id
1 'polypeptide(L)'
;MTRVTRAWTHFWFAPQPTSTLALFRIAFGLLALVWTLLLAPDLFAFFSRDGLVPRQPDYLFELPWIWGVLGGAPGDPVVAVLFAVLLVACVCVLIGYRTRLASAAVFVGIVSFERRNPFVFNAGDALIRVMALYLVLA
;
A
#
# COMPACT_ATOMS: atom_id res chain seq x y z
N MET A 1 26.78 33.39 -15.38
CA MET A 1 25.50 32.90 -14.83
C MET A 1 24.86 34.03 -14.03
N THR A 2 23.63 34.43 -14.34
CA THR A 2 22.88 35.48 -13.63
C THR A 2 22.52 35.03 -12.20
N ARG A 3 22.29 35.95 -11.26
CA ARG A 3 21.83 35.62 -9.88
C ARG A 3 20.60 34.70 -9.89
N VAL A 4 19.69 34.92 -10.84
CA VAL A 4 18.47 34.12 -11.03
C VAL A 4 18.79 32.67 -11.40
N THR A 5 19.71 32.43 -12.35
CA THR A 5 20.09 31.06 -12.73
C THR A 5 20.76 30.32 -11.58
N ARG A 6 21.58 31.00 -10.77
CA ARG A 6 22.21 30.38 -9.58
C ARG A 6 21.18 30.02 -8.49
N ALA A 7 20.22 30.92 -8.22
CA ALA A 7 19.15 30.65 -7.26
C ALA A 7 18.24 29.50 -7.73
N TRP A 8 17.93 29.47 -9.02
CA TRP A 8 17.15 28.39 -9.65
C TRP A 8 17.88 27.05 -9.52
N THR A 9 19.16 26.99 -9.90
CA THR A 9 19.94 25.75 -9.78
C THR A 9 20.09 25.31 -8.33
N HIS A 10 20.32 26.24 -7.40
CA HIS A 10 20.44 25.92 -5.98
C HIS A 10 19.13 25.39 -5.41
N PHE A 11 17.98 25.98 -5.75
CA PHE A 11 16.68 25.51 -5.26
C PHE A 11 16.37 24.08 -5.69
N TRP A 12 16.58 23.75 -6.97
CA TRP A 12 16.22 22.43 -7.51
C TRP A 12 17.27 21.35 -7.28
N PHE A 13 18.55 21.70 -7.18
CA PHE A 13 19.65 20.74 -7.21
C PHE A 13 20.57 20.79 -5.98
N ALA A 14 20.29 21.63 -4.97
CA ALA A 14 21.06 21.58 -3.73
C ALA A 14 20.87 20.22 -3.05
N PRO A 15 21.97 19.52 -2.67
CA PRO A 15 21.88 18.30 -1.90
C PRO A 15 21.16 18.56 -0.58
N GLN A 16 20.09 17.81 -0.33
CA GLN A 16 19.34 17.84 0.93
C GLN A 16 19.59 16.54 1.69
N PRO A 17 19.64 16.58 3.04
CA PRO A 17 19.77 15.39 3.85
C PRO A 17 18.54 14.49 3.68
N THR A 18 18.78 13.19 3.56
CA THR A 18 17.73 12.16 3.36
C THR A 18 17.08 11.71 4.68
N SER A 19 17.42 12.33 5.80
CA SER A 19 16.93 11.98 7.14
C SER A 19 15.42 12.06 7.27
N THR A 20 14.79 13.10 6.70
CA THR A 20 13.33 13.25 6.70
C THR A 20 12.64 12.11 5.97
N LEU A 21 13.19 11.70 4.82
CA LEU A 21 12.65 10.57 4.06
C LEU A 21 12.82 9.25 4.81
N ALA A 22 13.95 9.06 5.51
CA ALA A 22 14.18 7.89 6.34
C ALA A 22 13.19 7.83 7.51
N LEU A 23 12.95 8.94 8.21
CA LEU A 23 11.97 9.03 9.30
C LEU A 23 10.56 8.74 8.80
N PHE A 24 10.16 9.36 7.68
CA PHE A 24 8.86 9.10 7.06
C PHE A 24 8.68 7.63 6.73
N ARG A 25 9.70 6.98 6.16
CA ARG A 25 9.65 5.55 5.81
C ARG A 25 9.46 4.66 7.03
N ILE A 26 10.16 4.93 8.13
CA ILE A 26 10.03 4.16 9.37
C ILE A 26 8.61 4.32 9.93
N ALA A 27 8.13 5.57 10.02
CA ALA A 27 6.79 5.87 10.51
C ALA A 27 5.70 5.22 9.63
N PHE A 28 5.83 5.33 8.31
CA PHE A 28 4.90 4.72 7.36
C PHE A 28 4.97 3.19 7.38
N GLY A 29 6.16 2.60 7.43
CA GLY A 29 6.33 1.14 7.52
C GLY A 29 5.68 0.58 8.77
N LEU A 30 5.80 1.28 9.91
CA LEU A 30 5.14 0.93 11.16
C LEU A 30 3.61 1.06 11.03
N LEU A 31 3.13 2.17 10.47
CA LEU A 31 1.70 2.40 10.25
C LEU A 31 1.08 1.29 9.37
N ALA A 32 1.71 0.97 8.24
CA ALA A 32 1.25 -0.07 7.32
C ALA A 32 1.31 -1.47 7.95
N LEU A 33 2.33 -1.73 8.79
CA LEU A 33 2.44 -2.98 9.54
C LEU A 33 1.30 -3.13 10.55
N VAL A 34 1.04 -2.10 11.36
CA VAL A 34 -0.07 -2.09 12.33
C VAL A 34 -1.40 -2.25 11.60
N TRP A 35 -1.62 -1.50 10.52
CA TRP A 35 -2.80 -1.63 9.67
C TRP A 35 -3.01 -3.07 9.19
N THR A 36 -1.94 -3.73 8.72
CA THR A 36 -1.99 -5.12 8.25
C THR A 36 -2.32 -6.06 9.41
N LEU A 37 -1.70 -5.89 10.57
CA LEU A 37 -1.96 -6.72 11.76
C LEU A 37 -3.40 -6.57 12.28
N LEU A 38 -3.98 -5.38 12.18
CA LEU A 38 -5.38 -5.14 12.55
C LEU A 38 -6.37 -5.87 11.62
N LEU A 39 -5.95 -6.21 10.41
CA LEU A 39 -6.76 -7.01 9.48
C LEU A 39 -6.76 -8.51 9.82
N ALA A 40 -5.80 -8.98 10.64
CA ALA A 40 -5.58 -10.41 10.90
C ALA A 40 -6.75 -11.14 11.59
N PRO A 41 -7.41 -10.58 12.65
CA PRO A 41 -8.45 -11.29 13.39
C PRO A 41 -9.66 -11.67 12.54
N ASP A 42 -10.05 -10.77 11.62
CA ASP A 42 -11.25 -10.91 10.81
C ASP A 42 -10.95 -11.20 9.33
N LEU A 43 -9.70 -11.60 9.02
CA LEU A 43 -9.22 -11.74 7.65
C LEU A 43 -10.10 -12.69 6.82
N PHE A 44 -10.39 -13.88 7.36
CA PHE A 44 -11.24 -14.83 6.66
C PHE A 44 -12.72 -14.47 6.76
N ALA A 45 -13.16 -13.83 7.84
CA ALA A 45 -14.56 -13.38 7.97
C ALA A 45 -14.94 -12.37 6.88
N PHE A 46 -14.03 -11.46 6.51
CA PHE A 46 -14.30 -10.41 5.53
C PHE A 46 -13.84 -10.72 4.11
N PHE A 47 -12.80 -11.56 3.93
CA PHE A 47 -12.15 -11.75 2.62
C PHE A 47 -12.11 -13.21 2.11
N SER A 48 -12.56 -14.20 2.91
CA SER A 48 -12.74 -15.59 2.45
C SER A 48 -13.81 -15.69 1.35
N ARG A 49 -13.82 -16.80 0.61
CA ARG A 49 -14.93 -17.14 -0.30
C ARG A 49 -16.25 -17.30 0.44
N ASP A 50 -16.21 -17.79 1.68
CA ASP A 50 -17.40 -18.01 2.53
C ASP A 50 -17.63 -16.84 3.51
N GLY A 51 -16.89 -15.74 3.34
CA GLY A 51 -17.01 -14.53 4.16
C GLY A 51 -18.25 -13.71 3.83
N LEU A 52 -18.43 -12.60 4.55
CA LEU A 52 -19.60 -11.71 4.42
C LEU A 52 -19.77 -11.13 3.02
N VAL A 53 -18.68 -10.97 2.28
CA VAL A 53 -18.67 -10.51 0.88
C VAL A 53 -17.92 -11.56 0.05
N PRO A 54 -18.64 -12.59 -0.47
CA PRO A 54 -18.03 -13.75 -1.13
C PRO A 54 -17.22 -13.40 -2.40
N ARG A 55 -17.62 -12.34 -3.08
CA ARG A 55 -17.03 -11.87 -4.33
C ARG A 55 -16.88 -10.36 -4.32
N GLN A 56 -15.90 -9.87 -5.07
CA GLN A 56 -15.76 -8.45 -5.32
C GLN A 56 -17.09 -7.88 -5.87
N PRO A 57 -17.65 -6.83 -5.27
CA PRO A 57 -18.96 -6.32 -5.65
C PRO A 57 -18.92 -5.66 -7.03
N ASP A 58 -19.77 -6.14 -7.95
CA ASP A 58 -19.85 -5.65 -9.33
C ASP A 58 -20.46 -4.23 -9.43
N TYR A 59 -21.48 -3.94 -8.61
CA TYR A 59 -22.33 -2.74 -8.72
C TYR A 59 -21.68 -1.44 -8.22
N LEU A 60 -20.65 -1.50 -7.39
CA LEU A 60 -19.86 -0.32 -6.99
C LEU A 60 -18.78 0.03 -8.03
N PHE A 61 -18.50 -0.91 -8.94
CA PHE A 61 -17.26 -0.96 -9.71
C PHE A 61 -17.46 -1.51 -11.13
N GLU A 62 -18.58 -1.21 -11.82
CA GLU A 62 -18.83 -1.54 -13.24
C GLU A 62 -17.81 -0.94 -14.24
N LEU A 63 -16.67 -0.47 -13.73
CA LEU A 63 -15.54 0.06 -14.47
C LEU A 63 -14.63 -1.12 -14.89
N PRO A 64 -14.49 -1.40 -16.19
CA PRO A 64 -13.66 -2.51 -16.72
C PRO A 64 -12.19 -2.50 -16.28
N TRP A 65 -11.73 -1.38 -15.72
CA TRP A 65 -10.34 -1.08 -15.41
C TRP A 65 -9.97 -1.32 -13.94
N ILE A 66 -10.94 -1.70 -13.09
CA ILE A 66 -10.69 -1.93 -11.67
C ILE A 66 -10.08 -3.32 -11.49
N TRP A 67 -8.87 -3.35 -10.93
CA TRP A 67 -8.08 -4.55 -10.75
C TRP A 67 -7.77 -4.80 -9.27
N GLY A 68 -7.55 -6.07 -8.93
CA GLY A 68 -7.12 -6.53 -7.62
C GLY A 68 -6.79 -8.02 -7.67
N VAL A 69 -5.75 -8.45 -6.96
CA VAL A 69 -5.29 -9.85 -6.98
C VAL A 69 -6.41 -10.81 -6.56
N LEU A 70 -7.20 -10.41 -5.56
CA LEU A 70 -8.32 -11.19 -5.02
C LEU A 70 -9.55 -11.21 -5.94
N GLY A 71 -9.64 -10.31 -6.92
CA GLY A 71 -10.69 -10.32 -7.94
C GLY A 71 -10.41 -11.33 -9.06
N GLY A 72 -9.14 -11.50 -9.45
CA GLY A 72 -8.72 -12.47 -10.48
C GLY A 72 -8.55 -13.91 -9.97
N ALA A 73 -8.14 -14.08 -8.71
CA ALA A 73 -7.92 -15.39 -8.10
C ALA A 73 -8.66 -15.49 -6.74
N PRO A 74 -9.98 -15.70 -6.73
CA PRO A 74 -10.71 -15.82 -5.48
C PRO A 74 -10.31 -17.11 -4.75
N GLY A 75 -9.97 -17.04 -3.46
CA GLY A 75 -9.67 -18.23 -2.66
C GLY A 75 -8.95 -17.92 -1.34
N ASP A 76 -9.31 -18.65 -0.30
CA ASP A 76 -8.73 -18.56 1.05
C ASP A 76 -7.21 -18.72 1.08
N PRO A 77 -6.57 -19.65 0.34
CA PRO A 77 -5.11 -19.70 0.29
C PRO A 77 -4.51 -18.45 -0.36
N VAL A 78 -5.19 -17.85 -1.34
CA VAL A 78 -4.71 -16.62 -2.01
C VAL A 78 -4.77 -15.43 -1.03
N VAL A 79 -5.83 -15.35 -0.23
CA VAL A 79 -5.97 -14.35 0.84
C VAL A 79 -4.83 -14.46 1.85
N ALA A 80 -4.55 -15.69 2.32
CA ALA A 80 -3.48 -15.94 3.28
C ALA A 80 -2.09 -15.60 2.73
N VAL A 81 -1.81 -16.00 1.47
CA VAL A 81 -0.54 -15.69 0.79
C VAL A 81 -0.38 -14.19 0.59
N LEU A 82 -1.43 -13.52 0.11
CA LEU A 82 -1.40 -12.07 -0.10
C LEU A 82 -1.18 -11.31 1.21
N PHE A 83 -1.85 -11.73 2.28
CA PHE A 83 -1.64 -11.19 3.62
C PHE A 83 -0.20 -11.38 4.09
N ALA A 84 0.36 -12.58 3.94
CA ALA A 84 1.73 -12.88 4.33
C ALA A 84 2.75 -12.04 3.53
N VAL A 85 2.54 -11.90 2.21
CA VAL A 85 3.37 -11.05 1.35
C VAL A 85 3.28 -9.59 1.78
N LEU A 86 2.07 -9.09 2.06
CA LEU A 86 1.86 -7.73 2.54
C LEU A 86 2.57 -7.49 3.87
N LEU A 87 2.43 -8.41 4.82
CA LEU A 87 3.08 -8.35 6.13
C LEU A 87 4.61 -8.24 6.00
N VAL A 88 5.21 -9.14 5.20
CA VAL A 88 6.66 -9.13 4.94
C VAL A 88 7.08 -7.84 4.23
N ALA A 89 6.29 -7.37 3.26
CA ALA A 89 6.56 -6.12 2.56
C ALA A 89 6.54 -4.90 3.51
N CYS A 90 5.60 -4.84 4.46
CA CYS A 90 5.57 -3.80 5.49
C CYS A 90 6.84 -3.81 6.35
N VAL A 91 7.30 -5.00 6.78
CA VAL A 91 8.57 -5.13 7.52
C VAL A 91 9.75 -4.66 6.68
N CYS A 92 9.82 -5.05 5.41
CA CYS A 92 10.88 -4.60 4.49
C CYS A 92 10.90 -3.08 4.32
N VAL A 93 9.74 -2.42 4.21
CA VAL A 93 9.63 -0.96 4.19
C VAL A 93 10.15 -0.36 5.49
N LEU A 94 9.72 -0.89 6.64
CA LEU A 94 10.09 -0.42 7.98
C LEU A 94 11.60 -0.46 8.22
N ILE A 95 12.27 -1.55 7.84
CA ILE A 95 13.73 -1.72 8.01
C ILE A 95 14.55 -1.07 6.88
N GLY A 96 13.89 -0.60 5.81
CA GLY A 96 14.57 0.01 4.67
C GLY A 96 15.15 -0.98 3.65
N TYR A 97 14.72 -2.24 3.63
CA TYR A 97 15.19 -3.25 2.68
C TYR A 97 14.40 -3.18 1.37
N ARG A 98 15.10 -2.97 0.23
CA ARG A 98 14.52 -2.92 -1.13
C ARG A 98 13.21 -2.11 -1.19
N THR A 99 13.24 -0.92 -0.61
CA THR A 99 12.06 -0.09 -0.27
C THR A 99 11.11 0.14 -1.43
N ARG A 100 11.63 0.36 -2.65
CA ARG A 100 10.81 0.57 -3.85
C ARG A 100 9.94 -0.64 -4.18
N LEU A 101 10.55 -1.83 -4.19
CA LEU A 101 9.84 -3.09 -4.45
C LEU A 101 8.90 -3.44 -3.31
N ALA A 102 9.35 -3.25 -2.06
CA ALA A 102 8.52 -3.50 -0.89
C ALA A 102 7.29 -2.56 -0.87
N SER A 103 7.45 -1.28 -1.20
CA SER A 103 6.34 -0.32 -1.25
C SER A 103 5.37 -0.63 -2.39
N ALA A 104 5.87 -1.13 -3.53
CA ALA A 104 5.02 -1.59 -4.62
C ALA A 104 4.19 -2.82 -4.19
N ALA A 105 4.79 -3.76 -3.46
CA ALA A 105 4.07 -4.90 -2.90
C ALA A 105 3.02 -4.46 -1.85
N VAL A 106 3.34 -3.50 -0.98
CA VAL A 106 2.37 -2.91 -0.03
C VAL A 106 1.21 -2.27 -0.77
N PHE A 107 1.49 -1.45 -1.79
CA PHE A 107 0.46 -0.82 -2.61
C PHE A 107 -0.47 -1.83 -3.25
N VAL A 108 0.07 -2.86 -3.92
CA VAL A 108 -0.70 -3.92 -4.57
C VAL A 108 -1.53 -4.71 -3.55
N GLY A 109 -0.97 -5.02 -2.39
CA GLY A 109 -1.66 -5.71 -1.29
C GLY A 109 -2.86 -4.93 -0.79
N ILE A 110 -2.68 -3.66 -0.42
CA ILE A 110 -3.75 -2.79 0.09
C ILE A 110 -4.84 -2.62 -0.97
N VAL A 111 -4.49 -2.31 -2.23
CA VAL A 111 -5.46 -2.24 -3.34
C VAL A 111 -6.28 -3.51 -3.41
N SER A 112 -5.64 -4.67 -3.35
CA SER A 112 -6.31 -5.95 -3.50
C SER A 112 -7.33 -6.23 -2.39
N PHE A 113 -7.01 -5.87 -1.14
CA PHE A 113 -7.95 -5.98 -0.02
C PHE A 113 -9.08 -4.95 -0.12
N GLU A 114 -8.78 -3.68 -0.39
CA GLU A 114 -9.78 -2.62 -0.55
C GLU A 114 -10.79 -2.93 -1.66
N ARG A 115 -10.32 -3.49 -2.79
CA ARG A 115 -11.21 -3.87 -3.89
C ARG A 115 -12.02 -5.12 -3.57
N ARG A 116 -11.49 -6.06 -2.79
CA ARG A 116 -12.23 -7.28 -2.43
C ARG A 116 -13.44 -6.97 -1.54
N ASN A 117 -13.28 -6.08 -0.57
CA ASN A 117 -14.38 -5.68 0.31
C ASN A 117 -14.29 -4.18 0.67
N PRO A 118 -14.88 -3.29 -0.16
CA PRO A 118 -14.76 -1.84 0.03
C PRO A 118 -15.47 -1.33 1.29
N PHE A 119 -16.40 -2.10 1.86
CA PHE A 119 -17.23 -1.67 2.99
C PHE A 119 -16.50 -1.70 4.33
N VAL A 120 -15.36 -2.40 4.40
CA VAL A 120 -14.53 -2.50 5.61
C VAL A 120 -13.66 -1.25 5.79
N PHE A 121 -13.40 -0.52 4.70
CA PHE A 121 -12.39 0.54 4.66
C PHE A 121 -13.00 1.94 4.57
N ASN A 122 -12.20 2.93 4.97
CA ASN A 122 -12.52 4.35 4.97
C ASN A 122 -11.45 5.17 4.23
N ALA A 123 -11.59 6.49 4.25
CA ALA A 123 -10.67 7.41 3.55
C ALA A 123 -9.23 7.37 4.09
N GLY A 124 -9.03 7.00 5.36
CA GLY A 124 -7.72 6.81 5.98
C GLY A 124 -6.92 5.67 5.32
N ASP A 125 -7.57 4.57 4.99
CA ASP A 125 -6.94 3.43 4.31
C ASP A 125 -6.46 3.83 2.90
N ALA A 126 -7.28 4.63 2.21
CA ALA A 126 -6.93 5.18 0.91
C ALA A 126 -5.66 6.07 0.98
N LEU A 127 -5.45 6.79 2.09
CA LEU A 127 -4.21 7.56 2.30
C LEU A 127 -2.99 6.64 2.44
N ILE A 128 -3.11 5.52 3.17
CA ILE A 128 -2.02 4.54 3.31
C ILE A 128 -1.63 3.99 1.94
N ARG A 129 -2.62 3.65 1.10
CA ARG A 129 -2.39 3.23 -0.28
C ARG A 129 -1.64 4.30 -1.10
N VAL A 130 -2.08 5.55 -1.06
CA VAL A 130 -1.45 6.64 -1.82
C VAL A 130 -0.02 6.91 -1.35
N MET A 131 0.22 6.87 -0.03
CA MET A 131 1.56 6.98 0.54
C MET A 131 2.47 5.82 0.10
N ALA A 132 1.97 4.58 0.05
CA ALA A 132 2.70 3.43 -0.48
C ALA A 132 3.13 3.66 -1.93
N LEU A 133 2.22 4.20 -2.76
CA LEU A 133 2.51 4.51 -4.16
C LEU A 133 3.65 5.54 -4.30
N TYR A 134 3.62 6.62 -3.51
CA TYR A 134 4.70 7.61 -3.54
C TYR A 134 6.05 7.03 -3.08
N LEU A 135 6.04 6.10 -2.12
CA LEU A 135 7.28 5.43 -1.67
C LEU A 135 7.89 4.48 -2.70
N VAL A 136 7.15 4.08 -3.74
CA VAL A 136 7.74 3.36 -4.89
C VAL A 136 8.80 4.21 -5.60
N LEU A 137 8.65 5.54 -5.55
CA LEU A 137 9.54 6.50 -6.22
C LEU A 137 10.73 6.93 -5.36
N ALA A 138 10.72 6.60 -4.07
CA ALA A 138 11.79 6.93 -3.12
C ALA A 138 13.00 6.01 -3.31
#